data_AF-A0A269XVW6-F1
#
_entry.id   AF-A0A269XVW6-F1
#
_cell.length_a   1.000
_cell.length_b   1.000
_cell.length_c   1.000
_cell.angle_alpha   90.00
_cell.angle_beta   90.00
_cell.angle_gamma   90.00
#
_symmetry.space_group_name_H-M   'P 1'
#
loop_
_entity.id
_entity.type
_entity.pdbx_description
1 polymer ?
#
loop_
_entity_poly.entity_id
_entity_poly.type
_entity_poly.pdbx_seq_one_letter_code
_entity_poly.pdbx_strand_id
1 'polypeptide(L)'
;MLTGEVFAHRLGLTVSALHDLEQAHAVLVLPGSAPREARYPVWQIDATGQPLPVLSTLFDALGDSGWTIYRFLMQSHPELAGQTALEALRDGRASLVVRLAHSIAEGTFA
;
A
#
# COMPACT_ATOMS: atom_id res chain seq x y z
N MET A 1 6.57 11.30 -3.11
CA MET A 1 5.51 10.71 -3.97
C MET A 1 5.91 10.89 -5.42
N LEU A 2 5.58 9.95 -6.30
CA LEU A 2 5.81 10.02 -7.75
C LEU A 2 4.50 10.27 -8.49
N THR A 3 4.60 10.78 -9.72
CA THR A 3 3.51 10.72 -10.71
C THR A 3 3.43 9.32 -11.31
N GLY A 4 2.32 8.98 -11.97
CA GLY A 4 2.15 7.67 -12.62
C GLY A 4 3.22 7.37 -13.67
N GLU A 5 3.56 8.35 -14.51
CA GLU A 5 4.62 8.22 -15.53
C GLU A 5 5.98 7.88 -14.91
N VAL A 6 6.37 8.60 -13.85
CA VAL A 6 7.67 8.38 -13.19
C VAL A 6 7.68 7.07 -12.41
N PHE A 7 6.55 6.69 -11.80
CA PHE A 7 6.41 5.42 -11.09
C PHE A 7 6.48 4.22 -12.05
N ALA A 8 5.74 4.28 -13.17
CA ALA A 8 5.79 3.25 -14.21
C ALA A 8 7.21 3.08 -14.76
N HIS A 9 7.88 4.19 -15.11
CA HIS A 9 9.26 4.16 -15.57
C HIS A 9 10.20 3.53 -14.54
N ARG A 10 10.01 3.80 -13.25
CA ARG A 10 10.82 3.23 -12.18
C ARG A 10 10.67 1.71 -12.03
N LEU A 11 9.49 1.18 -12.36
CA LEU A 11 9.24 -0.27 -12.40
C LEU A 11 9.64 -0.90 -13.75
N GLY A 12 10.12 -0.11 -14.72
CA GLY A 12 10.38 -0.59 -16.08
C GLY A 12 9.10 -0.95 -16.86
N LEU A 13 7.97 -0.33 -16.50
CA LEU A 13 6.65 -0.61 -17.05
C LEU A 13 6.14 0.54 -17.92
N THR A 14 5.14 0.25 -18.75
CA THR A 14 4.32 1.27 -19.42
C THR A 14 3.26 1.80 -18.44
N VAL A 15 2.69 2.98 -18.73
CA VAL A 15 1.56 3.52 -17.94
C VAL A 15 0.33 2.60 -18.03
N SER A 16 0.12 1.93 -19.17
CA SER A 16 -0.96 0.94 -19.30
C SER A 16 -0.76 -0.26 -18.38
N ALA A 17 0.46 -0.81 -18.30
CA ALA A 17 0.77 -1.90 -17.39
C ALA A 17 0.67 -1.47 -15.92
N LEU A 18 1.02 -0.22 -15.60
CA LEU A 18 0.78 0.34 -14.26
C LEU A 18 -0.72 0.38 -13.95
N HIS A 19 -1.56 0.77 -14.90
CA HIS A 19 -3.01 0.78 -14.70
C HIS A 19 -3.56 -0.63 -14.43
N ASP A 20 -3.07 -1.66 -15.12
CA ASP A 20 -3.44 -3.06 -14.83
C ASP A 20 -3.07 -3.47 -13.39
N LEU A 21 -1.90 -3.02 -12.90
CA LEU A 21 -1.49 -3.25 -11.51
C LEU A 21 -2.37 -2.50 -10.50
N GLU A 22 -2.86 -1.30 -10.84
CA GLU A 22 -3.81 -0.56 -10.00
C GLU A 22 -5.14 -1.32 -9.87
N GLN A 23 -5.68 -1.82 -10.99
CA GLN A 23 -6.92 -2.59 -10.99
C GLN A 23 -6.77 -3.93 -10.23
N ALA A 24 -5.56 -4.50 -10.24
CA ALA A 24 -5.24 -5.70 -9.46
C ALA A 24 -4.88 -5.41 -8.00
N HIS A 25 -4.95 -4.15 -7.54
CA HIS A 25 -4.51 -3.73 -6.21
C HIS A 25 -3.07 -4.13 -5.85
N ALA A 26 -2.22 -4.33 -6.87
CA ALA A 26 -0.81 -4.69 -6.71
C ALA A 26 0.07 -3.46 -6.40
N VAL A 27 -0.47 -2.26 -6.57
CA VAL A 27 0.19 -0.99 -6.25
C VAL A 27 -0.77 -0.07 -5.50
N LEU A 28 -0.19 0.79 -4.66
CA LEU A 28 -0.90 1.83 -3.93
C LEU A 28 -0.87 3.14 -4.72
N VAL A 29 -2.06 3.61 -5.08
CA VAL A 29 -2.29 4.94 -5.67
C VAL A 29 -3.10 5.81 -4.71
N LEU A 30 -2.67 7.05 -4.52
CA LEU A 30 -3.40 8.06 -3.76
C LEU A 30 -4.11 8.98 -4.75
N PRO A 31 -5.44 8.86 -4.93
CA PRO A 31 -6.17 9.70 -5.86
C PRO A 31 -6.15 11.16 -5.37
N GLY A 32 -5.88 12.09 -6.29
CA GLY A 32 -6.07 13.53 -6.10
C GLY A 32 -7.43 13.99 -6.62
N SER A 33 -7.61 15.31 -6.76
CA SER A 33 -8.87 15.88 -7.27
C SER A 33 -9.08 15.60 -8.77
N ALA A 34 -8.02 15.25 -9.49
CA ALA A 34 -8.05 14.84 -10.89
C ALA A 34 -7.11 13.63 -11.12
N PRO A 35 -7.31 12.82 -12.18
CA PRO A 35 -6.47 11.65 -12.45
C PRO A 35 -4.97 11.97 -12.54
N ARG A 36 -4.58 13.10 -13.15
CA ARG A 36 -3.19 13.57 -13.22
C ARG A 36 -2.58 13.95 -11.87
N GLU A 37 -3.42 14.15 -10.86
CA GLU A 37 -3.02 14.47 -9.49
C GLU A 37 -2.86 13.22 -8.63
N ALA A 38 -3.10 12.03 -9.19
CA ALA A 38 -2.78 10.77 -8.53
C ALA A 38 -1.28 10.70 -8.17
N ARG A 39 -0.99 10.13 -7.00
CA ARG A 39 0.35 10.06 -6.42
C ARG A 39 0.66 8.65 -5.95
N TYR A 40 1.89 8.21 -6.22
CA TYR A 40 2.38 6.89 -5.86
C TYR A 40 3.46 7.03 -4.79
N PRO A 41 3.24 6.47 -3.59
CA PRO A 41 4.28 6.45 -2.55
C PRO A 41 5.51 5.66 -2.99
N VAL A 42 6.70 6.26 -2.91
CA VAL A 42 7.97 5.62 -3.32
C VAL A 42 8.29 4.42 -2.43
N TRP A 43 7.96 4.50 -1.15
CA TRP A 43 8.28 3.47 -0.16
C TRP A 43 7.61 2.14 -0.42
N GLN A 44 6.59 2.08 -1.29
CA GLN A 44 5.91 0.83 -1.64
C GLN A 44 6.76 -0.06 -2.56
N ILE A 45 7.87 0.47 -3.08
CA ILE A 45 8.86 -0.29 -3.84
C ILE A 45 9.90 -0.80 -2.84
N ASP A 46 10.06 -2.11 -2.77
CA ASP A 46 11.01 -2.78 -1.88
C ASP A 46 12.46 -2.69 -2.42
N ALA A 47 13.39 -3.31 -1.70
CA ALA A 47 14.80 -3.33 -2.06
C ALA A 47 15.08 -4.06 -3.39
N THR A 48 14.17 -4.94 -3.84
CA THR A 48 14.27 -5.66 -5.11
C THR A 48 13.70 -4.86 -6.29
N GLY A 49 13.14 -3.68 -6.02
CA GLY A 49 12.50 -2.85 -7.03
C GLY A 49 11.06 -3.27 -7.34
N GLN A 50 10.45 -4.12 -6.51
CA GLN A 50 9.09 -4.61 -6.70
C GLN A 50 8.11 -3.94 -5.72
N PRO A 51 6.83 -3.78 -6.10
CA PRO A 51 5.80 -3.35 -5.15
C PRO A 51 5.68 -4.30 -3.96
N LEU A 52 5.33 -3.78 -2.78
CA LEU A 52 5.11 -4.58 -1.58
C LEU A 52 4.04 -5.66 -1.87
N PRO A 53 4.36 -6.96 -1.68
CA PRO A 53 3.50 -8.06 -2.12
C PRO A 53 2.20 -8.18 -1.32
N VAL A 54 2.11 -7.51 -0.17
CA VAL A 54 0.93 -7.54 0.71
C VAL A 54 -0.18 -6.57 0.30
N LEU A 55 0.06 -5.67 -0.67
CA LEU A 55 -0.87 -4.59 -0.98
C LEU A 55 -2.26 -5.10 -1.35
N SER A 56 -2.36 -6.10 -2.22
CA SER A 56 -3.65 -6.67 -2.62
C SER A 56 -4.42 -7.21 -1.42
N THR A 57 -3.75 -7.95 -0.53
CA THR A 57 -4.36 -8.45 0.70
C THR A 57 -4.83 -7.34 1.64
N LEU A 58 -4.12 -6.21 1.70
CA LEU A 58 -4.54 -5.06 2.51
C LEU A 58 -5.78 -4.39 1.92
N PHE A 59 -5.87 -4.28 0.60
CA PHE A 59 -7.06 -3.80 -0.09
C PHE A 59 -8.25 -4.74 0.12
N ASP A 60 -8.05 -6.05 0.03
CA ASP A 60 -9.10 -7.04 0.31
C ASP A 60 -9.65 -6.93 1.74
N ALA A 61 -8.77 -6.65 2.72
CA ALA A 61 -9.16 -6.53 4.11
C ALA A 61 -9.81 -5.19 4.47
N LEU A 62 -9.24 -4.07 4.01
CA LEU A 62 -9.59 -2.71 4.46
C LEU A 62 -10.43 -1.92 3.44
N GLY A 63 -10.63 -2.48 2.24
CA GLY A 63 -11.37 -1.90 1.13
C GLY A 63 -10.50 -1.12 0.13
N ASP A 64 -11.13 -0.74 -0.99
CA ASP A 64 -10.49 -0.21 -2.20
C ASP A 64 -9.90 1.21 -2.08
N SER A 65 -10.01 1.83 -0.91
CA SER A 65 -9.55 3.21 -0.72
C SER A 65 -8.04 3.26 -0.49
N GLY A 66 -7.27 3.71 -1.49
CA GLY A 66 -5.83 3.92 -1.34
C GLY A 66 -5.45 4.83 -0.17
N TRP A 67 -6.28 5.83 0.17
CA TRP A 67 -6.06 6.66 1.35
C TRP A 67 -6.23 5.88 2.67
N THR A 68 -7.12 4.89 2.71
CA THR A 68 -7.31 4.00 3.87
C THR A 68 -6.08 3.12 4.07
N ILE A 69 -5.61 2.48 2.99
CA ILE A 69 -4.38 1.65 3.01
C ILE A 69 -3.17 2.48 3.42
N TYR A 70 -3.03 3.68 2.86
CA TYR A 70 -1.96 4.61 3.21
C TYR A 70 -1.96 4.97 4.69
N ARG A 71 -3.12 5.37 5.23
CA ARG A 71 -3.24 5.74 6.64
C ARG A 71 -2.93 4.56 7.55
N PHE A 72 -3.46 3.37 7.24
CA PHE A 72 -3.14 2.15 7.96
C PHE A 72 -1.63 1.88 7.99
N LEU A 73 -0.94 2.02 6.85
CA LEU A 73 0.49 1.76 6.76
C LEU A 73 1.35 2.80 7.50
N MET A 74 0.91 4.05 7.54
CA MET A 74 1.68 5.17 8.09
C MET A 74 1.40 5.45 9.57
N GLN A 75 0.25 5.03 10.11
CA GLN A 75 -0.06 5.22 11.52
C GLN A 75 0.63 4.16 12.39
N SER A 76 0.99 4.52 13.60
CA SER A 76 1.47 3.59 14.62
C SER A 76 0.32 2.75 15.16
N HIS A 77 0.60 1.47 15.42
CA HIS A 77 -0.37 0.54 15.99
C HIS A 77 0.18 -0.10 17.28
N PRO A 78 -0.56 -0.06 18.41
CA PRO A 78 -0.15 -0.72 19.65
C PRO A 78 0.15 -2.22 19.47
N GLU A 79 -0.61 -2.89 18.61
CA GLU A 79 -0.46 -4.31 18.24
C GLU A 79 0.85 -4.61 17.51
N LEU A 80 1.49 -3.57 16.97
CA LEU A 80 2.82 -3.62 16.35
C LEU A 80 3.91 -3.07 17.27
N ALA A 81 3.70 -3.14 18.59
CA ALA A 81 4.60 -2.55 19.59
C ALA A 81 4.80 -1.04 19.39
N GLY A 82 3.76 -0.33 18.94
CA GLY A 82 3.79 1.10 18.67
C GLY A 82 4.46 1.49 17.35
N GLN A 83 4.94 0.53 16.57
CA GLN A 83 5.49 0.78 15.24
C GLN A 83 4.38 0.98 14.20
N THR A 84 4.75 1.59 13.09
CA THR A 84 3.87 1.67 11.91
C THR A 84 3.78 0.31 11.22
N ALA A 85 2.68 0.08 10.50
CA ALA A 85 2.56 -1.14 9.69
C ALA A 85 3.63 -1.17 8.58
N LEU A 86 4.04 -0.04 8.02
CA LEU A 86 5.14 0.03 7.07
C LEU A 86 6.49 -0.43 7.66
N GLU A 87 6.82 -0.01 8.88
CA GLU A 87 8.03 -0.48 9.57
C GLU A 87 7.96 -1.99 9.83
N ALA A 88 6.80 -2.49 10.27
CA ALA A 88 6.61 -3.91 10.47
C ALA A 88 6.77 -4.73 9.18
N LEU A 89 6.32 -4.22 8.03
CA LEU A 89 6.56 -4.85 6.73
C LEU A 89 8.05 -4.91 6.39
N ARG A 90 8.80 -3.83 6.66
CA ARG A 90 10.25 -3.77 6.43
C ARG A 90 11.03 -4.73 7.33
N ASP A 91 10.54 -4.98 8.53
CA ASP A 91 11.10 -5.96 9.46
C ASP A 91 10.70 -7.42 9.12
N GLY A 92 10.02 -7.64 7.99
CA GLY A 92 9.58 -8.98 7.55
C GLY A 92 8.37 -9.52 8.31
N ARG A 93 7.65 -8.70 9.08
CA ARG A 93 6.47 -9.10 9.88
C ARG A 93 5.16 -8.96 9.10
N ALA A 94 5.19 -9.28 7.81
CA ALA A 94 4.04 -9.18 6.91
C ALA A 94 2.80 -9.91 7.42
N SER A 95 2.96 -11.13 7.95
CA SER A 95 1.83 -11.91 8.49
C SER A 95 1.16 -11.24 9.68
N LEU A 96 1.90 -10.47 10.50
CA LEU A 96 1.34 -9.72 11.62
C LEU A 96 0.52 -8.54 11.11
N VAL A 97 1.06 -7.79 10.13
CA VAL A 97 0.38 -6.64 9.52
C VAL A 97 -0.94 -7.05 8.86
N VAL A 98 -0.95 -8.16 8.11
CA VAL A 98 -2.17 -8.70 7.48
C VAL A 98 -3.22 -9.09 8.53
N ARG A 99 -2.81 -9.79 9.61
CA ARG A 99 -3.76 -10.14 10.69
C ARG A 99 -4.37 -8.91 11.34
N LEU A 100 -3.57 -7.87 11.58
CA LEU A 100 -4.06 -6.61 12.14
C LEU A 100 -5.07 -5.94 11.21
N ALA A 101 -4.81 -5.92 9.90
CA ALA A 101 -5.73 -5.36 8.92
C ALA A 101 -7.10 -6.07 8.95
N HIS A 102 -7.12 -7.41 8.94
CA HIS A 102 -8.36 -8.18 9.09
C HIS A 102 -9.07 -7.89 10.41
N SER A 103 -8.32 -7.82 11.51
CA SER A 103 -8.92 -7.58 12.81
C SER A 103 -9.54 -6.19 12.96
N ILE A 104 -8.99 -5.17 12.29
CA ILE A 104 -9.59 -3.84 12.20
C ILE A 104 -10.87 -3.90 11.35
N ALA A 105 -10.84 -4.62 10.22
CA ALA A 105 -12.00 -4.79 9.35
C ALA A 105 -13.17 -5.49 10.04
N GLU A 106 -12.88 -6.47 10.89
CA GLU A 106 -13.86 -7.19 11.71
C GLU A 106 -14.34 -6.38 12.94
N GLY A 107 -13.70 -5.26 13.27
CA GLY A 107 -14.00 -4.45 14.46
C GLY A 107 -13.53 -5.09 15.77
N THR A 108 -12.61 -6.05 15.70
CA THR A 108 -12.13 -6.82 16.85
C THR A 108 -11.07 -6.06 17.67
N PHE A 109 -10.38 -5.08 17.07
CA PHE A 109 -9.50 -4.13 17.79
C PHE A 109 -9.87 -2.69 17.41
N ALA A 110 -10.21 -1.88 18.42
CA ALA A 110 -10.41 -0.43 18.35
C ALA A 110 -10.02 0.22 19.69
#